data_AF-A0A7Z0J0C7-F1
#
_entry.id   AF-A0A7Z0J0C7-F1
#
_cell.length_a   1.000
_cell.length_b   1.000
_cell.length_c   1.000
_cell.angle_alpha   90.00
_cell.angle_beta   90.00
_cell.angle_gamma   90.00
#
_symmetry.space_group_name_H-M   'P 1'
#
loop_
_entity.id
_entity.type
_entity.pdbx_description
1 polymer ?
#
loop_
_entity_poly.entity_id
_entity_poly.type
_entity_poly.pdbx_seq_one_letter_code
_entity_poly.pdbx_strand_id
1 'polypeptide(L)' 'MLDAEEVVAVTSHPVGGVCPFGLPSPLPIYCDISLKRFDEVVPAAGSTNSAVRIETGRLAELTGASWVDVCQ' A
#
# COMPACT_ATOMS: atom_id res chain seq x y z
N MET A 1 3.00 13.35 -7.98
CA MET A 1 2.46 12.09 -8.50
C MET A 1 3.45 11.57 -9.52
N LEU A 2 3.86 10.31 -9.41
CA LEU A 2 4.78 9.66 -10.35
C LEU A 2 4.05 9.28 -11.66
N ASP A 3 4.77 9.19 -12.76
CA ASP A 3 4.24 8.60 -14.00
C ASP A 3 4.23 7.06 -13.96
N ALA A 4 3.66 6.42 -14.98
CA ALA A 4 3.50 4.96 -15.00
C ALA A 4 4.83 4.20 -15.06
N GLU A 5 5.84 4.74 -15.74
CA GLU A 5 7.16 4.13 -15.86
C GLU A 5 7.92 4.25 -14.54
N GLU A 6 7.87 5.43 -13.92
CA GLU A 6 8.42 5.70 -12.59
C GLU A 6 7.80 4.81 -11.50
N VAL A 7 6.47 4.61 -11.52
CA VAL A 7 5.79 3.71 -10.56
C VAL A 7 6.35 2.30 -10.65
N VAL A 8 6.52 1.75 -11.86
CA VAL A 8 7.06 0.40 -12.05
C VAL A 8 8.52 0.34 -11.61
N ALA A 9 9.32 1.35 -11.96
CA ALA A 9 10.73 1.41 -11.61
C ALA A 9 10.96 1.45 -10.08
N VAL A 10 10.12 2.18 -9.35
CA VAL A 10 10.25 2.37 -7.90
C VAL A 10 9.60 1.23 -7.10
N THR A 11 8.44 0.75 -7.55
CA THR A 11 7.62 -0.17 -6.74
C THR A 11 7.67 -1.61 -7.20
N SER A 12 8.26 -1.91 -8.38
CA SER A 12 8.18 -3.19 -9.11
C SER A 12 6.78 -3.65 -9.52
N HIS A 13 5.77 -2.79 -9.35
CA HIS A 13 4.37 -3.11 -9.65
C HIS A 13 3.76 -2.12 -10.66
N PRO A 14 2.85 -2.56 -11.54
CA PRO A 14 2.17 -1.67 -12.48
C PRO A 14 1.15 -0.78 -11.76
N VAL A 15 0.81 0.36 -12.39
CA VAL A 15 -0.31 1.19 -11.97
C VAL A 15 -1.60 0.34 -11.89
N GLY A 16 -2.35 0.50 -10.81
CA GLY A 16 -3.54 -0.30 -10.51
C GLY A 16 -3.26 -1.62 -9.79
N GLY A 17 -1.98 -2.02 -9.66
CA GLY A 17 -1.56 -3.21 -8.91
C GLY A 17 -0.51 -2.93 -7.84
N VAL A 18 -0.25 -1.66 -7.50
CA VAL A 18 0.83 -1.24 -6.60
C VAL A 18 0.62 -1.83 -5.20
N CYS A 19 1.49 -2.78 -4.85
CA CYS A 19 1.45 -3.49 -3.59
C CYS A 19 2.31 -2.77 -2.54
N PRO A 20 1.83 -2.62 -1.30
CA PRO A 20 2.66 -2.06 -0.22
C PRO A 20 3.70 -3.06 0.33
N PHE A 21 3.70 -4.31 -0.15
CA PHE A 21 4.60 -5.38 0.30
C PHE A 21 5.68 -5.68 -0.74
N GLY A 22 6.82 -6.20 -0.30
CA GLY A 22 7.84 -6.77 -1.19
C GLY A 22 8.47 -5.78 -2.17
N LEU A 23 8.52 -4.49 -1.81
CA LEU A 23 9.09 -3.43 -2.62
C LEU A 23 10.59 -3.68 -2.90
N PRO A 24 11.11 -3.27 -4.08
CA PRO A 24 12.48 -3.54 -4.49
C PRO A 24 13.52 -2.80 -3.64
N SER A 25 13.11 -1.76 -2.92
CA SER A 25 13.91 -1.02 -1.94
C SER A 25 13.03 -0.57 -0.77
N PRO A 26 13.62 -0.26 0.40
CA PRO A 26 12.86 0.29 1.52
C PRO A 26 12.26 1.66 1.16
N LEU A 27 10.94 1.76 1.23
CA LEU A 27 10.21 3.03 1.09
C LEU A 27 9.46 3.32 2.39
N PRO A 28 9.37 4.59 2.81
CA PRO A 28 8.50 4.97 3.92
C PRO A 28 7.04 4.75 3.51
N ILE A 29 6.32 3.96 4.29
CA ILE A 29 4.90 3.67 4.07
C ILE A 29 4.06 4.45 5.09
N TYR A 30 2.97 5.02 4.59
CA TYR A 30 2.02 5.79 5.39
C TYR A 30 0.62 5.20 5.21
N CYS A 31 -0.05 4.92 6.33
CA CYS A 31 -1.46 4.54 6.34
C CYS A 31 -2.28 5.73 6.81
N ASP A 32 -3.35 6.04 6.08
CA ASP A 32 -4.27 7.10 6.49
C ASP A 32 -5.07 6.68 7.73
N ILE A 33 -5.22 7.58 8.72
CA ILE A 33 -5.92 7.30 9.97
C ILE A 33 -7.36 6.83 9.75
N SER A 34 -7.99 7.22 8.65
CA SER A 34 -9.36 6.86 8.35
C SER A 34 -9.53 5.35 8.09
N LEU A 35 -8.46 4.61 7.74
CA LEU A 35 -8.51 3.16 7.59
C LEU A 35 -8.84 2.44 8.91
N LYS A 36 -8.54 3.05 10.07
CA LYS A 36 -8.81 2.47 11.39
C LYS A 36 -10.30 2.27 11.70
N ARG A 37 -11.21 2.81 10.87
CA ARG A 37 -12.65 2.56 10.98
C ARG A 37 -13.06 1.17 10.50
N PHE A 38 -12.16 0.43 9.86
CA PHE A 38 -12.39 -0.91 9.36
C PHE A 38 -11.51 -1.92 10.10
N ASP A 39 -12.08 -3.06 10.47
CA ASP A 39 -11.32 -4.16 11.06
C ASP A 39 -10.37 -4.78 10.02
N GLU A 40 -10.80 -4.84 8.76
CA GLU A 40 -10.03 -5.36 7.62
C GLU A 40 -10.03 -4.39 6.43
N VAL A 41 -8.96 -4.42 5.66
CA VAL A 41 -8.78 -3.69 4.40
C VAL A 41 -8.34 -4.63 3.28
N VAL A 42 -8.44 -4.14 2.04
CA VAL A 42 -8.15 -4.93 0.83
C VAL A 42 -7.16 -4.19 -0.09
N PRO A 43 -5.86 -4.08 0.28
CA PRO A 43 -4.85 -3.49 -0.59
C PRO A 43 -4.57 -4.34 -1.83
N ALA A 44 -4.04 -3.71 -2.88
CA ALA A 44 -3.58 -4.41 -4.08
C ALA A 44 -2.41 -5.35 -3.75
N ALA A 45 -2.31 -6.44 -4.51
CA ALA A 45 -1.36 -7.53 -4.27
C ALA A 45 -0.45 -7.81 -5.48
N GLY A 46 -0.03 -6.76 -6.19
CA GLY A 46 1.05 -6.81 -7.18
C GLY A 46 0.61 -6.97 -8.64
N SER A 47 -0.68 -7.09 -8.91
CA SER A 47 -1.26 -7.04 -10.26
C SER A 47 -2.61 -6.33 -10.25
N THR A 48 -3.12 -5.95 -11.42
CA THR A 48 -4.39 -5.21 -11.57
C THR A 48 -5.64 -5.99 -11.13
N ASN A 49 -5.50 -7.30 -10.95
CA ASN A 49 -6.59 -8.21 -10.60
C ASN A 49 -6.33 -9.00 -9.30
N SER A 50 -5.28 -8.64 -8.54
CA SER A 50 -4.95 -9.30 -7.27
C SER A 50 -5.07 -8.32 -6.12
N ALA A 51 -5.70 -8.76 -5.05
CA ALA A 51 -5.78 -8.03 -3.78
C ALA A 51 -5.72 -9.01 -2.60
N VAL A 52 -5.29 -8.53 -1.44
CA VAL A 52 -5.24 -9.33 -0.22
C VAL A 52 -6.16 -8.73 0.83
N ARG A 53 -7.00 -9.56 1.45
CA ARG A 53 -7.78 -9.17 2.63
C ARG A 53 -6.91 -9.35 3.87
N ILE A 54 -6.81 -8.32 4.68
CA ILE A 54 -5.93 -8.32 5.85
C ILE A 54 -6.47 -7.40 6.94
N GLU A 55 -6.25 -7.76 8.21
CA GLU A 55 -6.54 -6.88 9.34
C GLU A 55 -5.80 -5.55 9.20
N THR A 56 -6.49 -4.45 9.48
CA THR A 56 -5.95 -3.08 9.32
C THR A 56 -4.67 -2.86 10.15
N GLY A 57 -4.64 -3.38 11.38
CA GLY A 57 -3.45 -3.34 12.23
C GLY A 57 -2.29 -4.15 11.66
N ARG A 58 -2.59 -5.33 11.11
CA ARG A 58 -1.59 -6.23 10.52
C ARG A 58 -0.97 -5.66 9.25
N LEU A 59 -1.75 -4.96 8.42
CA LEU A 59 -1.21 -4.21 7.27
C LEU A 59 -0.11 -3.26 7.74
N ALA A 60 -0.41 -2.37 8.68
CA ALA A 60 0.53 -1.37 9.15
C ALA A 60 1.78 -1.98 9.82
N GLU A 61 1.61 -3.07 10.57
CA GLU A 61 2.72 -3.80 11.17
C GLU A 61 3.66 -4.40 10.11
N LEU A 62 3.11 -5.11 9.12
CA LEU A 62 3.89 -5.76 8.07
C LEU A 62 4.66 -4.77 7.19
N THR A 63 4.08 -3.60 6.95
CA THR A 63 4.68 -2.56 6.12
C THR A 63 5.57 -1.60 6.90
N GLY A 64 5.58 -1.67 8.24
CA GLY A 64 6.21 -0.66 9.09
C GLY A 64 5.61 0.74 8.91
N ALA A 65 4.30 0.82 8.64
CA ALA A 65 3.66 2.08 8.26
C ALA A 65 3.46 3.03 9.43
N SER A 66 3.62 4.33 9.14
CA SER A 66 3.21 5.40 10.06
C SER A 66 1.77 5.83 9.79
N TRP A 67 1.01 6.10 10.84
CA TRP A 67 -0.36 6.62 10.74
C TRP A 67 -0.37 8.14 10.57
N VAL A 68 -1.02 8.64 9.54
CA VAL A 68 -1.10 10.08 9.20
C VAL A 68 -2.51 10.48 8.76
N ASP A 69 -2.85 11.75 8.88
CA ASP A 69 -4.10 12.31 8.35
C ASP A 69 -3.81 12.98 7.01
N VAL A 70 -4.15 12.32 5.91
CA VAL A 70 -3.78 12.75 4.55
C VAL A 70 -4.94 12.77 3.55
N CYS A 71 -6.07 12.16 3.89
CA CYS A 71 -7.29 12.22 3.09
C CYS A 71 -8.17 13.44 3.45
N GLN A 72 -8.84 14.01 2.45
CA GLN A 72 -9.91 15.01 2.60
C GLN A 72 -11.21 14.53 1.95
#